data_AF-A0A101DBG2-F1
#
_entry.id   AF-A0A101DBG2-F1
#
_cell.length_a   1.000
_cell.length_b   1.000
_cell.length_c   1.000
_cell.angle_alpha   90.00
_cell.angle_beta   90.00
_cell.angle_gamma   90.00
#
_symmetry.space_group_name_H-M   'P 1'
#
loop_
_entity.id
_entity.type
_entity.pdbx_description
1 polymer ?
#
loop_
_entity_poly.entity_id
_entity_poly.type
_entity_poly.pdbx_seq_one_letter_code
_entity_poly.pdbx_strand_id
1 'polypeptide(L)' 'MDVERNELILMRVYTARNHLTAKSFVKEVLNYCEGKPKFVVDKAPWLKSALESFGLEYEHETFREEKQG' A
#
# COMPACT_ATOMS: atom_id res chain seq x y z
N MET A 1 -1.84 6.68 3.81
CA MET A 1 -2.06 7.48 5.02
C MET A 1 -0.71 7.62 5.69
N ASP A 2 -0.35 8.81 6.13
CA ASP A 2 0.73 8.99 7.08
C ASP A 2 0.19 8.59 8.45
N VAL A 3 0.74 7.52 9.04
CA VAL A 3 0.25 6.97 10.31
C VAL A 3 0.67 7.85 11.48
N GLU A 4 1.88 8.44 11.43
CA GLU A 4 2.42 9.27 12.51
C GLU A 4 1.69 10.60 12.61
N ARG A 5 1.33 11.19 11.47
CA ARG A 5 0.58 12.46 11.41
C ARG A 5 -0.93 12.27 11.42
N ASN A 6 -1.40 11.04 11.26
CA ASN A 6 -2.82 10.72 11.05
C ASN A 6 -3.43 11.49 9.86
N GLU A 7 -2.71 11.55 8.74
CA GLU A 7 -3.07 12.33 7.56
C GLU A 7 -3.35 11.46 6.33
N LEU A 8 -4.45 11.73 5.64
CA LEU A 8 -4.75 11.10 4.35
C LEU A 8 -3.97 11.80 3.23
N ILE A 9 -2.81 11.24 2.87
CA ILE A 9 -1.98 11.76 1.77
C ILE A 9 -2.64 11.59 0.40
N LEU A 10 -3.18 10.40 0.11
CA LEU A 10 -3.77 10.08 -1.19
C LEU A 10 -4.80 8.95 -1.08
N MET A 11 -5.92 9.10 -1.79
CA MET A 11 -6.92 8.05 -1.97
C MET A 11 -7.32 7.97 -3.45
N ARG A 12 -7.38 6.74 -3.97
CA ARG A 12 -7.81 6.44 -5.34
C ARG A 12 -8.77 5.25 -5.30
N VAL A 13 -9.81 5.31 -6.11
CA VAL A 13 -10.77 4.21 -6.30
C VAL A 13 -10.60 3.70 -7.73
N TYR A 14 -10.41 2.38 -7.87
CA TYR A 14 -10.24 1.72 -9.14
C TYR A 14 -11.34 0.68 -9.34
N THR A 15 -11.76 0.48 -10.58
CA THR A 15 -12.73 -0.57 -10.95
C THR A 15 -12.11 -1.97 -10.94
N ALA A 16 -10.77 -2.07 -10.92
CA ALA A 16 -10.04 -3.33 -10.92
C ALA A 16 -8.88 -3.34 -9.90
N ARG A 17 -8.65 -4.52 -9.31
CA ARG A 17 -7.54 -4.80 -8.39
C ARG A 17 -6.47 -5.58 -9.15
N ASN A 18 -5.43 -4.91 -9.63
CA ASN A 18 -4.36 -5.55 -10.40
C ASN A 18 -3.00 -4.89 -10.12
N HIS A 19 -1.94 -5.55 -10.58
CA HIS A 19 -0.57 -5.08 -10.37
C HIS A 19 -0.31 -3.70 -11.01
N LEU A 20 -0.85 -3.43 -12.20
CA LEU A 20 -0.59 -2.17 -12.91
C LEU A 20 -1.20 -0.96 -12.18
N THR A 21 -2.44 -1.07 -11.71
CA THR A 21 -3.08 -0.01 -10.93
C THR A 21 -2.37 0.21 -9.60
N ALA A 22 -1.99 -0.86 -8.91
CA ALA A 22 -1.21 -0.79 -7.68
C ALA A 22 0.16 -0.13 -7.88
N LYS A 23 0.88 -0.50 -8.95
CA LYS A 23 2.20 0.06 -9.29
C LYS A 23 2.11 1.55 -9.61
N SER A 24 1.09 1.95 -10.38
CA SER A 24 0.84 3.37 -10.67
C SER A 24 0.50 4.14 -9.40
N PHE A 25 -0.33 3.57 -8.51
CA PHE A 25 -0.69 4.17 -7.24
C PHE A 25 0.54 4.37 -6.34
N VAL A 26 1.39 3.35 -6.16
CA VAL A 26 2.62 3.45 -5.36
C VAL A 26 3.53 4.54 -5.90
N LYS A 27 3.73 4.60 -7.23
CA LYS A 27 4.53 5.66 -7.86
C LYS A 27 4.00 7.05 -7.54
N GLU A 28 2.68 7.24 -7.51
CA GLU A 28 2.05 8.50 -7.17
C GLU A 28 2.25 8.85 -5.68
N VAL A 29 2.06 7.88 -4.77
CA VAL A 29 2.26 8.05 -3.32
C VAL A 29 3.69 8.50 -3.00
N LEU A 30 4.70 7.91 -3.67
CA LEU A 30 6.10 8.24 -3.42
C LEU A 30 6.45 9.71 -3.70
N ASN A 31 5.69 10.40 -4.56
CA ASN A 31 5.89 11.84 -4.80
C ASN A 31 5.51 12.71 -3.60
N TYR A 32 4.76 12.16 -2.64
CA TYR A 32 4.33 12.84 -1.42
C TYR A 32 5.10 12.38 -0.18
N CYS A 33 5.98 11.39 -0.32
CA CYS A 33 6.77 10.85 0.78
C CYS A 33 8.17 11.48 0.78
N GLU A 34 8.67 11.81 1.96
CA GLU A 34 10.06 12.21 2.16
C GLU A 34 10.90 11.00 2.59
N GLY A 35 12.05 10.80 1.96
CA GLY A 35 12.94 9.68 2.27
C GLY A 35 12.46 8.32 1.75
N LYS A 36 12.74 7.24 2.50
CA LYS A 36 12.34 5.87 2.19
C LYS A 36 11.30 5.40 3.22
N PRO A 37 9.99 5.58 2.96
CA PRO A 37 8.97 5.18 3.92
C PRO A 37 8.87 3.66 4.04
N LYS A 38 8.55 3.18 5.24
CA LYS A 38 8.11 1.80 5.47
C LYS A 38 6.61 1.72 5.26
N PHE A 39 6.13 0.76 4.47
CA PHE A 39 4.70 0.57 4.22
C PHE A 39 4.11 -0.49 5.14
N VAL A 40 2.87 -0.28 5.60
CA VAL A 40 2.07 -1.32 6.28
C VAL A 40 0.90 -1.68 5.37
N VAL A 41 0.73 -2.97 5.07
CA VAL A 41 -0.29 -3.44 4.12
C VAL A 41 -1.11 -4.59 4.70
N ASP A 42 -2.42 -4.57 4.46
CA ASP A 42 -3.36 -5.65 4.81
C ASP A 42 -3.96 -6.28 3.56
N LYS A 43 -3.93 -7.61 3.47
CA LYS A 43 -4.63 -8.45 2.49
C LYS A 43 -4.69 -7.89 1.05
N ALA A 44 -3.54 -7.52 0.47
CA ALA A 44 -3.45 -7.02 -0.90
C ALA A 44 -2.24 -7.58 -1.68
N PRO A 45 -2.33 -8.78 -2.26
CA PRO A 45 -1.23 -9.39 -3.02
C PRO A 45 -0.73 -8.51 -4.18
N TRP A 46 -1.64 -7.83 -4.88
CA TRP A 46 -1.29 -6.90 -5.97
C TRP A 46 -0.47 -5.70 -5.49
N LEU A 47 -0.72 -5.21 -4.26
CA LEU A 47 0.01 -4.10 -3.69
C LEU A 47 1.40 -4.53 -3.19
N LYS A 48 1.49 -5.70 -2.56
CA LYS A 48 2.78 -6.31 -2.18
C LYS A 48 3.71 -6.44 -3.38
N SER A 49 3.21 -7.05 -4.45
CA SER A 49 3.96 -7.20 -5.70
C SER A 49 4.40 -5.87 -6.31
N ALA A 50 3.58 -4.82 -6.19
CA ALA A 50 3.96 -3.48 -6.63
C ALA A 50 5.11 -2.90 -5.78
N LEU A 51 5.04 -3.00 -4.45
CA LEU A 51 6.08 -2.54 -3.53
C LEU A 51 7.41 -3.26 -3.76
N GLU A 52 7.37 -4.58 -3.94
CA GLU A 52 8.53 -5.41 -4.28
C GLU A 52 9.18 -4.97 -5.60
N SER A 53 8.37 -4.61 -6.61
CA SER A 53 8.89 -4.13 -7.90
C SER A 53 9.64 -2.79 -7.82
N PHE A 54 9.44 -2.03 -6.74
CA PHE A 54 10.17 -0.80 -6.44
C PHE A 54 11.29 -1.00 -5.41
N GLY A 55 11.48 -2.21 -4.89
CA GLY A 55 12.44 -2.50 -3.82
C GLY A 55 12.11 -1.79 -2.50
N LEU A 56 10.82 -1.58 -2.22
CA LEU A 56 10.34 -0.92 -1.00
C LEU A 56 10.13 -1.93 0.12
N GLU A 57 10.52 -1.55 1.33
CA GLU A 57 10.24 -2.33 2.53
C GLU A 57 8.77 -2.20 2.94
N TYR A 58 8.17 -3.32 3.31
CA TYR A 58 6.80 -3.35 3.80
C TYR A 58 6.59 -4.40 4.88
N GLU A 59 5.64 -4.13 5.76
CA GLU A 59 5.15 -5.05 6.77
C GLU A 59 3.73 -5.49 6.40
N HIS A 60 3.48 -6.78 6.55
CA HIS A 60 2.14 -7.34 6.35
C HIS A 60 1.47 -7.53 7.71
N GLU A 61 0.43 -6.75 7.94
CA GLU A 61 -0.44 -6.88 9.12
C GLU A 61 -1.83 -7.29 8.68
N THR A 62 -2.47 -8.18 9.45
CA THR A 62 -3.85 -8.58 9.22
C THR A 62 -4.73 -7.92 10.27
N PHE A 63 -5.53 -6.93 9.87
CA PHE A 63 -6.35 -6.16 10.80
C PHE A 63 -7.71 -6.80 11.13
N ARG A 64 -8.07 -7.89 10.44
CA ARG A 64 -9.32 -8.63 10.67
C ARG A 64 -9.04 -10.09 11.03
N GLU A 65 -9.62 -10.53 12.14
CA GLU A 65 -9.70 -11.95 12.49
C GLU A 65 -10.32 -12.75 11.33
N GLU A 66 -9.71 -13.88 10.99
CA GLU A 66 -10.34 -14.84 10.08
C GLU A 66 -11.53 -15.45 10.81
N LYS A 67 -12.74 -15.21 10.32
CA LYS A 67 -13.88 -16.03 10.75
C LYS A 67 -13.58 -17.46 10.30
N GLN A 68 -13.25 -18.33 11.25
CA GLN A 68 -13.23 -19.78 11.02
C GLN A 68 -14.63 -20.17 10.55
N GLY A 69 -14.71 -20.63 9.30
CA GLY A 69 -15.93 -21.16 8.71
C GLY A 69 -16.20 -22.59 9.15
#